data_AF-D7FE86-F1
#
_entry.id   AF-D7FE86-F1
#
_cell.length_a   1.000
_cell.length_b   1.000
_cell.length_c   1.000
_cell.angle_alpha   90.00
_cell.angle_beta   90.00
_cell.angle_gamma   90.00
#
_symmetry.space_group_name_H-M   'P 1'
#
loop_
_entity.id
_entity.type
_entity.pdbx_description
1 polymer ?
#
loop_
_entity_poly.entity_id
_entity_poly.type
_entity_poly.pdbx_seq_one_letter_code
_entity_poly.pdbx_strand_id
1 'polypeptide(L)' 'MKSSFEEAKEQMIEFINDETRFKQTCFPSALELEKSFQEIKEAIEKTQECDQEFEKWIQTGEDFIKGEDFIEVEPERGMN' A
#
# COMPACT_ATOMS: atom_id res chain seq x y z
N MET A 1 6.27 3.49 56.89
CA MET A 1 6.34 4.44 55.75
C MET A 1 6.92 3.68 54.58
N LYS A 2 6.28 3.66 53.41
CA LYS A 2 6.99 3.23 52.19
C LYS A 2 8.13 4.21 51.94
N SER A 3 9.29 3.72 51.53
CA SER A 3 10.40 4.59 51.12
C SER A 3 10.11 5.15 49.72
N SER A 4 10.71 6.29 49.38
CA SER A 4 10.60 6.88 48.04
C SER A 4 11.08 5.95 46.94
N PHE A 5 11.98 5.02 47.25
CA PHE A 5 12.46 4.01 46.32
C PHE A 5 11.37 2.98 45.98
N GLU A 6 10.64 2.47 46.98
CA GLU A 6 9.56 1.49 46.80
C GLU A 6 8.43 2.06 45.95
N GLU A 7 8.10 3.33 46.17
CA GLU A 7 7.07 4.03 45.40
C GLU A 7 7.51 4.26 43.94
N ALA A 8 8.76 4.68 43.72
CA ALA A 8 9.32 4.81 42.37
C ALA A 8 9.38 3.46 41.63
N LYS A 9 9.72 2.38 42.35
CA LYS A 9 9.74 1.02 41.79
C LYS A 9 8.35 0.57 41.35
N GLU A 10 7.31 0.80 42.17
CA GLU A 10 5.92 0.46 41.82
C GLU A 10 5.47 1.22 40.57
N GLN A 11 5.77 2.53 40.47
CA GLN A 11 5.45 3.34 39.29
C GLN A 11 6.17 2.87 38.03
N MET A 12 7.44 2.45 38.15
CA MET A 12 8.20 1.91 37.01
C MET A 12 7.58 0.61 36.50
N ILE A 13 7.12 -0.25 37.41
CA ILE A 13 6.43 -1.51 37.07
C ILE A 13 5.10 -1.22 36.39
N GLU A 14 4.31 -0.28 36.92
CA GLU A 14 3.04 0.14 36.31
C GLU A 14 3.26 0.71 34.90
N PHE A 15 4.29 1.54 34.71
CA PHE A 15 4.65 2.09 33.41
C PHE A 15 5.09 1.02 32.40
N ILE A 16 5.90 0.04 32.82
CA ILE A 16 6.33 -1.06 31.95
C ILE A 16 5.16 -1.99 31.59
N ASN A 17 4.23 -2.20 32.53
CA ASN A 17 3.05 -3.05 32.31
C ASN A 17 2.02 -2.40 31.36
N ASP A 18 2.01 -1.07 31.24
CA ASP A 18 1.30 -0.38 30.18
C ASP A 18 2.11 -0.45 28.89
N GLU A 19 1.97 -1.56 28.17
CA GLU A 19 2.74 -1.85 26.95
C GLU A 19 2.62 -0.75 25.89
N THR A 20 1.43 -0.15 25.73
CA THR A 20 1.19 0.88 24.72
C THR A 20 1.94 2.15 25.07
N ARG A 21 1.80 2.61 26.33
CA ARG A 21 2.49 3.81 26.81
C ARG A 21 4.00 3.60 26.86
N PHE A 22 4.45 2.44 27.29
CA PHE A 22 5.86 2.05 27.32
C PHE A 22 6.47 2.10 25.91
N LYS A 23 5.82 1.47 24.93
CA LYS A 23 6.30 1.47 23.54
C LYS A 23 6.33 2.87 22.94
N GLN A 24 5.27 3.66 23.12
CA GLN A 24 5.22 5.03 22.63
C GLN A 24 6.30 5.92 23.23
N THR A 25 6.55 5.79 24.53
CA THR A 25 7.50 6.65 25.23
C THR A 25 8.94 6.23 24.97
N CYS A 26 9.23 4.92 25.00
CA CYS A 26 10.59 4.40 24.89
C CYS A 26 11.05 4.11 23.45
N PHE A 27 10.12 3.89 22.53
CA PHE A 27 10.43 3.49 21.15
C PHE A 27 9.63 4.30 20.10
N PRO A 28 9.61 5.65 20.18
CA PRO A 28 8.85 6.47 19.23
C PRO A 28 9.31 6.26 17.78
N SER A 29 10.61 6.14 17.52
CA SER A 29 11.15 5.92 16.19
C SER A 29 10.76 4.55 15.60
N ALA A 30 10.55 3.53 16.43
CA ALA A 30 10.09 2.23 15.95
C ALA A 30 8.63 2.30 15.49
N LEU A 31 7.79 3.07 16.18
CA LEU A 31 6.41 3.32 15.77
C LEU A 31 6.33 4.17 14.49
N GLU A 32 7.21 5.16 14.35
CA GLU A 32 7.32 5.93 13.09
C GLU A 32 7.76 5.02 11.94
N LEU A 33 8.76 4.17 12.17
CA LEU A 33 9.23 3.22 11.18
C LEU A 33 8.15 2.22 10.75
N GLU A 34 7.35 1.71 11.69
CA GLU A 34 6.22 0.83 11.41
C GLU A 34 5.19 1.51 10.50
N LYS A 35 4.87 2.78 10.76
CA LYS A 35 3.98 3.58 9.90
C LYS A 35 4.57 3.75 8.50
N SER A 36 5.85 4.10 8.39
CA SER A 36 6.51 4.24 7.09
C SER A 36 6.49 2.93 6.29
N PHE A 37 6.68 1.78 6.94
CA PHE A 37 6.55 0.50 6.25
C PHE A 37 5.12 0.23 5.76
N GLN A 38 4.11 0.62 6.53
CA GLN A 38 2.71 0.48 6.11
C GLN A 38 2.41 1.37 4.89
N GLU A 39 2.88 2.61 4.88
CA GLU A 39 2.74 3.52 3.73
C GLU A 39 3.46 3.01 2.49
N ILE A 40 4.68 2.49 2.65
CA ILE A 40 5.45 1.89 1.56
C ILE A 40 4.72 0.66 1.00
N LYS A 41 4.16 -0.19 1.87
CA LYS A 41 3.40 -1.37 1.46
C LYS A 41 2.18 -0.97 0.61
N GLU A 42 1.41 0.01 1.05
CA GLU A 42 0.25 0.51 0.30
C GLU A 42 0.67 1.12 -1.04
N ALA A 43 1.77 1.87 -1.08
CA ALA A 43 2.30 2.42 -2.33
C ALA A 43 2.70 1.33 -3.32
N ILE A 44 3.37 0.26 -2.85
CA ILE A 44 3.76 -0.88 -3.68
C ILE A 44 2.52 -1.58 -4.25
N GLU A 45 1.49 -1.83 -3.43
CA GLU A 45 0.24 -2.47 -3.87
C GLU A 45 -0.44 -1.66 -4.99
N LYS A 46 -0.54 -0.32 -4.83
CA LYS A 46 -1.10 0.56 -5.87
C LYS A 46 -0.30 0.56 -7.16
N THR A 47 1.03 0.54 -7.07
CA THR A 47 1.88 0.45 -8.27
C THR A 47 1.68 -0.89 -8.98
N GLN A 48 1.58 -2.00 -8.23
CA GLN A 48 1.33 -3.32 -8.81
C GLN A 48 -0.03 -3.42 -9.49
N GLU A 49 -1.08 -2.84 -8.90
CA GLU A 49 -2.41 -2.77 -9.52
C GLU A 49 -2.37 -1.96 -10.83
N CYS A 50 -1.70 -0.80 -10.82
CA CYS A 50 -1.52 0.04 -12.01
C CYS A 50 -0.77 -0.70 -13.13
N ASP A 51 0.33 -1.38 -12.80
CA ASP A 51 1.11 -2.17 -13.77
C ASP A 51 0.25 -3.28 -14.39
N GLN A 52 -0.55 -3.99 -13.59
CA GLN A 52 -1.46 -5.04 -14.07
C GLN A 52 -2.58 -4.49 -14.97
N GLU A 53 -3.14 -3.32 -14.65
CA GLU A 53 -4.12 -2.67 -15.51
C GLU A 53 -3.48 -2.22 -16.83
N PHE A 54 -2.26 -1.69 -16.77
CA PHE A 54 -1.52 -1.26 -17.95
C PHE A 54 -1.18 -2.41 -18.88
N GLU A 55 -0.76 -3.57 -18.35
CA GLU A 55 -0.54 -4.79 -19.13
C GLU A 55 -1.82 -5.24 -19.87
N LYS A 56 -2.97 -5.22 -19.19
CA LYS A 56 -4.27 -5.55 -19.83
C LYS A 56 -4.62 -4.56 -20.94
N TRP A 57 -4.34 -3.27 -20.73
CA TRP A 57 -4.59 -2.24 -21.73
C TRP A 57 -3.69 -2.41 -22.96
N ILE A 58 -2.40 -2.69 -22.76
CA ILE A 58 -1.47 -3.03 -23.85
C ILE A 58 -1.97 -4.25 -24.62
N GLN A 59 -2.32 -5.34 -23.92
CA GLN A 59 -2.83 -6.55 -24.55
C GLN A 59 -4.06 -6.28 -25.42
N THR A 60 -5.03 -5.52 -24.88
CA THR A 60 -6.24 -5.13 -25.62
C THR A 60 -5.89 -4.30 -26.86
N GLY A 61 -4.94 -3.37 -26.74
CA GLY A 61 -4.47 -2.56 -27.86
C GLY A 61 -3.75 -3.39 -28.93
N GLU A 62 -2.94 -4.37 -28.52
CA GLU A 62 -2.31 -5.30 -29.46
C GLU A 62 -3.34 -6.15 -30.21
N ASP A 63 -4.34 -6.67 -29.52
CA ASP A 63 -5.41 -7.48 -30.14
C ASP A 63 -6.22 -6.63 -31.14
N PHE A 64 -6.49 -5.36 -30.80
CA PHE A 64 -7.14 -4.41 -31.71
C PHE A 64 -6.32 -4.12 -32.97
N ILE A 65 -4.99 -3.95 -32.85
CA ILE A 65 -4.09 -3.70 -33.99
C ILE A 65 -3.94 -4.96 -34.87
N LYS A 66 -3.88 -6.15 -34.26
CA LYS A 66 -3.75 -7.44 -34.96
C LYS A 66 -4.97 -7.79 -35.80
N GLY A 67 -6.07 -7.06 -35.66
CA GLY A 67 -7.09 -6.97 -36.70
C GLY A 67 -8.04 -8.15 -36.81
N GLU A 68 -8.47 -8.72 -35.68
CA GLU A 68 -9.62 -9.65 -35.70
C GLU A 68 -10.97 -8.95 -35.96
N ASP A 69 -11.00 -7.59 -36.02
CA ASP A 69 -12.22 -6.78 -36.20
C ASP A 69 -12.14 -5.74 -37.33
N PHE A 70 -11.32 -5.95 -38.38
CA PHE A 70 -11.49 -5.16 -39.60
C PHE A 70 -12.65 -5.75 -40.42
N ILE A 71 -13.83 -5.12 -40.35
CA ILE A 71 -14.83 -5.27 -41.41
C ILE A 71 -14.21 -4.65 -42.66
N GLU A 72 -13.86 -5.49 -43.63
CA GLU A 72 -13.48 -5.05 -44.97
C GLU A 72 -14.70 -4.37 -45.61
N VAL A 73 -14.83 -3.06 -45.42
CA VAL A 73 -15.87 -2.27 -46.07
C VAL A 73 -15.43 -2.05 -47.50
N GLU A 74 -15.91 -2.90 -48.43
CA GLU A 74 -15.75 -2.65 -49.86
C GLU A 74 -16.31 -1.26 -50.20
N PRO A 75 -15.55 -0.38 -50.87
CA PRO A 75 -16.10 0.89 -51.31
C PRO A 75 -17.20 0.61 -52.35
N GLU A 76 -18.43 1.06 -52.08
CA GLU A 76 -19.53 1.04 -53.05
C GLU A 76 -19.08 1.76 -54.32
N ARG A 77 -18.74 0.98 -55.35
CA ARG A 77 -18.43 1.49 -56.67
C ARG A 77 -19.70 2.16 -57.20
N GLY A 78 -19.65 3.48 -57.31
CA GLY A 78 -20.73 4.31 -57.85
C GLY A 78 -21.31 3.70 -59.11
N MET A 79 -22.60 3.40 -59.06
CA MET A 79 -23.39 2.96 -60.20
C MET A 79 -23.43 4.12 -61.21
N ASN A 80 -22.70 3.98 -62.31
CA ASN A 80 -22.90 4.79 -63.52
C ASN A 80 -24.12 4.27 -64.30
#